data_AF-A0A0F9QNI0-F1
#
_entry.id   AF-A0A0F9QNI0-F1
#
_cell.length_a   1.000
_cell.length_b   1.000
_cell.length_c   1.000
_cell.angle_alpha   90.00
_cell.angle_beta   90.00
_cell.angle_gamma   90.00
#
_symmetry.space_group_name_H-M   'P 1'
#
loop_
_entity.id
_entity.type
_entity.pdbx_description
1 polymer ?
#
loop_
_entity_poly.entity_id
_entity_poly.type
_entity_poly.pdbx_seq_one_letter_code
_entity_poly.pdbx_strand_id
1 'polypeptide(L)'
;MASGWKIIDLDKTQKAEKYLEYYVFLCKLEAKKELKNIHKRFSNSNSKKNLKELLMKTAPSRMAGFKDSWDSFSLLPAEGISLQLKKFCRELNQNCGKEFLECSSICEKMSGFLLSGFLQQNLYLFVKTNGPDTEGQYPFINYLNFEKIKYQD
;
A
#
# COMPACT_ATOMS: atom_id res chain seq x y z
N MET A 1 -2.48 -40.29 -17.45
CA MET A 1 -1.97 -39.24 -18.36
C MET A 1 -3.12 -38.30 -18.67
N ALA A 2 -3.05 -37.04 -18.24
CA ALA A 2 -4.11 -36.07 -18.53
C ALA A 2 -4.08 -35.74 -20.03
N SER A 3 -5.11 -36.16 -20.75
CA SER A 3 -5.31 -35.75 -22.14
C SER A 3 -5.51 -34.24 -22.15
N GLY A 4 -4.59 -33.51 -22.80
CA GLY A 4 -4.71 -32.06 -22.98
C GLY A 4 -6.01 -31.67 -23.69
N TRP A 5 -6.35 -30.39 -23.61
CA TRP A 5 -7.53 -29.83 -24.29
C TRP A 5 -7.43 -30.08 -25.80
N LYS A 6 -8.42 -30.77 -26.35
CA LYS A 6 -8.52 -30.98 -27.80
C LYS A 6 -9.18 -29.76 -28.42
N ILE A 7 -8.46 -29.02 -29.26
CA ILE A 7 -9.02 -27.90 -30.02
C ILE A 7 -10.04 -28.48 -31.01
N ILE A 8 -11.31 -28.11 -30.84
CA ILE A 8 -12.43 -28.60 -31.66
C ILE A 8 -12.69 -27.66 -32.85
N ASP A 9 -12.30 -26.38 -32.72
CA ASP A 9 -12.55 -25.32 -33.71
C ASP A 9 -11.35 -24.36 -33.76
N LEU A 10 -10.49 -24.55 -34.77
CA LEU A 10 -9.23 -23.82 -34.92
C LEU A 10 -9.46 -22.31 -35.12
N ASP A 11 -10.47 -21.95 -35.91
CA ASP A 11 -10.77 -20.55 -36.25
C ASP A 11 -11.23 -19.77 -35.02
N LYS A 12 -12.08 -20.38 -34.18
CA LYS A 12 -12.49 -19.77 -32.91
C LYS A 12 -11.33 -19.65 -31.93
N THR A 13 -10.45 -20.66 -31.87
CA THR A 13 -9.26 -20.60 -31.02
C THR A 13 -8.34 -19.44 -31.42
N GLN A 14 -8.06 -19.27 -32.72
CA GLN A 14 -7.24 -18.15 -33.21
C GLN A 14 -7.88 -16.78 -32.91
N LYS A 15 -9.21 -16.66 -33.03
CA LYS A 15 -9.91 -15.43 -32.66
C LYS A 15 -9.83 -15.15 -31.16
N ALA A 16 -10.01 -16.18 -30.33
CA ALA A 16 -9.91 -16.05 -28.88
C ALA A 16 -8.50 -15.63 -28.44
N GLU A 17 -7.47 -16.18 -29.07
CA GLU A 17 -6.06 -15.79 -28.83
C GLU A 17 -5.83 -14.32 -29.17
N LYS A 18 -6.30 -13.85 -30.33
CA LYS A 18 -6.24 -12.42 -30.70
C LYS A 18 -6.95 -11.52 -29.70
N TYR A 19 -8.13 -11.93 -29.20
CA TYR A 19 -8.83 -11.16 -28.17
C TYR A 19 -8.10 -11.13 -26.85
N LEU A 20 -7.50 -12.26 -26.45
CA LEU A 20 -6.69 -12.34 -25.23
C LEU A 20 -5.46 -11.43 -25.32
N GLU A 21 -4.74 -11.46 -26.45
CA GLU A 21 -3.59 -10.58 -26.69
C GLU A 21 -3.98 -9.11 -26.60
N TYR A 22 -5.11 -8.73 -27.22
CA TYR A 22 -5.62 -7.37 -27.17
C TYR A 22 -6.04 -6.96 -25.75
N TYR A 23 -6.71 -7.85 -25.01
CA TYR A 23 -7.07 -7.63 -23.62
C TYR A 23 -5.83 -7.42 -22.74
N VAL A 24 -4.82 -8.27 -22.88
CA VAL A 24 -3.53 -8.15 -22.16
C VAL A 24 -2.86 -6.81 -22.47
N PHE A 25 -2.92 -6.36 -23.74
CA PHE A 25 -2.41 -5.05 -24.13
C PHE A 25 -3.15 -3.90 -23.41
N LEU A 26 -4.48 -3.94 -23.36
CA LEU A 26 -5.29 -2.94 -22.66
C LEU A 26 -4.97 -2.90 -21.15
N CYS A 27 -4.88 -4.06 -20.50
CA CYS A 27 -4.52 -4.13 -19.07
C CYS A 27 -3.15 -3.49 -18.79
N LYS A 28 -2.16 -3.69 -19.68
CA LYS A 28 -0.84 -3.05 -19.54
C LYS A 28 -0.92 -1.53 -19.67
N LEU A 29 -1.79 -1.01 -20.55
CA LEU A 29 -2.00 0.43 -20.67
C LEU A 29 -2.69 1.02 -19.43
N GLU A 30 -3.69 0.33 -18.90
CA GLU A 30 -4.39 0.75 -17.67
C GLU A 30 -3.46 0.75 -16.46
N ALA A 31 -2.68 -0.31 -16.26
CA ALA A 31 -1.70 -0.37 -15.17
C ALA A 31 -0.70 0.81 -15.21
N LYS A 32 -0.23 1.21 -16.40
CA LYS A 32 0.64 2.38 -16.58
C LYS A 32 -0.07 3.70 -16.24
N LYS A 33 -1.35 3.83 -16.57
CA LYS A 33 -2.15 5.02 -16.20
C LYS A 33 -2.36 5.06 -14.68
N GLU A 34 -2.65 3.91 -14.07
CA GLU A 34 -2.95 3.84 -12.65
C GLU A 34 -1.74 4.16 -11.77
N LEU A 35 -0.53 3.71 -12.16
CA LEU A 35 0.70 4.12 -11.49
C LEU A 35 0.88 5.65 -11.45
N LYS A 36 0.47 6.37 -12.51
CA LYS A 36 0.51 7.84 -12.51
C LYS A 36 -0.56 8.43 -11.59
N ASN A 37 -1.72 7.80 -11.49
CA ASN A 37 -2.81 8.25 -10.60
C ASN A 37 -2.42 8.08 -9.14
N ILE A 38 -1.87 6.93 -8.75
CA ILE A 38 -1.32 6.68 -7.40
C ILE A 38 -0.33 7.79 -7.01
N HIS A 39 0.55 8.18 -7.94
CA HIS A 39 1.52 9.25 -7.69
C HIS A 39 0.86 10.60 -7.40
N LYS A 40 -0.23 10.92 -8.11
CA LYS A 40 -1.03 12.12 -7.83
C LYS A 40 -1.70 12.04 -6.46
N ARG A 41 -2.18 10.85 -6.05
CA ARG A 41 -2.79 10.64 -4.73
C ARG A 41 -1.80 10.91 -3.58
N PHE A 42 -0.52 10.56 -3.71
CA PHE A 42 0.53 10.90 -2.73
C PHE A 42 0.76 12.41 -2.57
N SER A 43 0.45 13.19 -3.61
CA SER A 43 0.74 14.63 -3.69
C SER A 43 -0.49 15.51 -3.42
N ASN A 44 -1.66 14.91 -3.24
CA ASN A 44 -2.91 15.63 -3.02
C ASN A 44 -2.96 16.22 -1.59
N SER A 45 -2.93 17.55 -1.49
CA SER A 45 -2.92 18.28 -0.22
C SER A 45 -4.18 18.06 0.63
N ASN A 46 -5.36 18.00 0.00
CA ASN A 46 -6.62 17.75 0.70
C ASN A 46 -6.65 16.33 1.27
N SER A 47 -6.20 15.34 0.49
CA SER A 47 -6.08 13.96 0.96
C SER A 47 -5.09 13.86 2.13
N LYS A 48 -3.97 14.59 2.07
CA LYS A 48 -2.95 14.61 3.12
C LYS A 48 -3.49 15.21 4.43
N LYS A 49 -4.27 16.28 4.34
CA LYS A 49 -4.91 16.91 5.52
C LYS A 49 -5.90 15.96 6.18
N ASN A 50 -6.81 15.37 5.40
CA ASN A 50 -7.82 14.43 5.91
C ASN A 50 -7.15 13.20 6.54
N LEU A 51 -6.11 12.66 5.89
CA LEU A 51 -5.36 11.52 6.41
C LEU A 51 -4.63 11.85 7.71
N LYS A 52 -4.07 13.07 7.83
CA LYS A 52 -3.47 13.54 9.08
C LYS A 52 -4.47 13.62 10.23
N GLU A 53 -5.65 14.20 9.97
CA GLU A 53 -6.72 14.27 10.97
C GLU A 53 -7.17 12.87 11.41
N LEU A 54 -7.21 11.91 10.48
CA LEU A 54 -7.57 10.53 10.77
C LEU A 54 -6.49 9.83 11.62
N LEU A 55 -5.20 10.04 11.31
CA LEU A 55 -4.08 9.53 12.12
C LEU A 55 -4.16 10.04 13.56
N MET A 56 -4.39 11.34 13.74
CA MET A 56 -4.50 11.96 15.07
C MET A 56 -5.72 11.52 15.89
N LYS A 57 -6.70 10.86 15.25
CA LYS A 57 -7.88 10.27 15.93
C LYS A 57 -7.76 8.76 16.12
N THR A 58 -6.66 8.16 15.66
CA THR A 58 -6.50 6.71 15.65
C THR A 58 -5.45 6.28 16.67
N ALA A 59 -5.81 5.31 17.52
CA ALA A 59 -4.84 4.66 18.39
C ALA A 59 -3.80 3.93 17.53
N PRO A 60 -2.49 4.13 17.77
CA PRO A 60 -1.45 3.48 16.96
C PRO A 60 -1.53 1.96 17.01
N SER A 61 -2.03 1.38 18.10
CA SER A 61 -2.28 -0.06 18.23
C SER A 61 -3.38 -0.60 17.31
N ARG A 62 -4.24 0.24 16.74
CA ARG A 62 -5.35 -0.15 15.86
C ARG A 62 -5.04 0.03 14.37
N MET A 63 -3.83 0.47 14.02
CA MET A 63 -3.43 0.74 12.64
C MET A 63 -2.42 -0.31 12.15
N ALA A 64 -2.75 -0.97 11.05
CA ALA A 64 -1.89 -1.96 10.40
C ALA A 64 -1.10 -1.40 9.22
N GLY A 65 -1.49 -0.25 8.67
CA GLY A 65 -0.82 0.37 7.51
C GLY A 65 -1.70 1.39 6.79
N PHE A 66 -1.53 1.48 5.47
CA PHE A 66 -2.35 2.34 4.61
C PHE A 66 -3.14 1.52 3.61
N LYS A 67 -4.29 2.05 3.19
CA LYS A 67 -5.11 1.49 2.11
C LYS A 67 -5.28 2.53 1.02
N ASP A 68 -4.80 2.24 -0.17
CA ASP A 68 -5.09 3.00 -1.38
C ASP A 68 -6.50 2.65 -1.87
N SER A 69 -7.27 3.68 -2.12
CA SER A 69 -8.58 3.59 -2.76
C SER A 69 -8.52 4.39 -4.06
N TRP A 70 -9.57 4.31 -4.86
CA TRP A 70 -9.63 4.97 -6.17
C TRP A 70 -9.14 6.43 -6.18
N ASP A 71 -9.51 7.20 -5.15
CA ASP A 71 -9.28 8.65 -5.14
C ASP A 71 -8.35 9.13 -4.00
N SER A 72 -8.09 8.28 -2.99
CA SER A 72 -7.36 8.70 -1.79
C SER A 72 -6.76 7.55 -1.01
N PHE A 73 -5.80 7.88 -0.15
CA PHE A 73 -5.31 6.97 0.88
C PHE A 73 -6.13 7.07 2.17
N SER A 74 -6.36 5.93 2.80
CA SER A 74 -7.00 5.79 4.11
C SER A 74 -6.12 4.93 5.03
N LEU A 75 -6.52 4.79 6.31
CA LEU A 75 -5.82 3.91 7.24
C LEU A 75 -6.28 2.47 7.04
N LEU A 76 -5.34 1.54 7.02
CA LEU A 76 -5.62 0.11 7.08
C LEU A 76 -5.81 -0.27 8.57
N PRO A 77 -7.02 -0.68 9.00
CA PRO A 77 -7.25 -1.11 10.37
C PRO A 77 -6.53 -2.42 10.66
N ALA A 78 -6.12 -2.62 11.90
CA ALA A 78 -5.61 -3.90 12.37
C ALA A 78 -6.76 -4.83 12.77
N GLU A 79 -6.65 -6.13 12.46
CA GLU A 79 -7.55 -7.20 12.94
C GLU A 79 -7.29 -7.56 14.42
N GLY A 80 -6.94 -6.57 15.24
CA GLY A 80 -6.48 -6.76 16.62
C GLY A 80 -5.53 -5.64 17.06
N ILE A 81 -4.50 -6.00 17.83
CA ILE A 81 -3.43 -5.09 18.27
C ILE A 81 -2.25 -5.19 17.32
N SER A 82 -1.98 -4.11 16.59
CA SER A 82 -0.78 -3.91 15.78
C SER A 82 0.38 -3.46 16.66
N LEU A 83 1.48 -4.20 16.63
CA LEU A 83 2.74 -3.85 17.32
C LEU A 83 3.78 -3.26 16.35
N GLN A 84 3.48 -3.23 15.05
CA GLN A 84 4.41 -2.80 14.01
C GLN A 84 4.78 -1.32 14.19
N LEU A 85 3.83 -0.48 14.58
CA LEU A 85 4.07 0.93 14.90
C LEU A 85 4.85 1.14 16.20
N LYS A 86 4.87 0.17 17.13
CA LYS A 86 5.55 0.29 18.42
C LYS A 86 7.05 0.54 18.25
N LYS A 87 7.67 -0.11 17.27
CA LYS A 87 9.10 0.06 16.95
C LYS A 87 9.39 1.51 16.56
N PHE A 88 8.63 2.04 15.59
CA PHE A 88 8.78 3.41 15.13
C PHE A 88 8.47 4.43 16.24
N CYS A 89 7.46 4.19 17.07
CA CYS A 89 7.13 5.07 18.20
C CYS A 89 8.30 5.21 19.17
N ARG A 90 8.98 4.10 19.50
CA ARG A 90 10.15 4.10 20.40
C ARG A 90 11.34 4.84 19.80
N GLU A 91 11.60 4.64 18.50
CA GLU A 91 12.72 5.29 17.81
C GLU A 91 12.51 6.81 17.66
N LEU A 92 11.30 7.23 17.28
CA LEU A 92 11.01 8.63 17.00
C LEU A 92 10.72 9.46 18.26
N ASN A 93 10.25 8.84 19.34
CA ASN A 93 9.94 9.56 20.56
C ASN A 93 10.26 8.74 21.81
N GLN A 94 11.55 8.71 22.18
CA GLN A 94 12.03 8.04 23.40
C GLN A 94 11.38 8.63 24.68
N ASN A 95 10.94 9.89 24.64
CA ASN A 95 10.29 10.59 25.76
C ASN A 95 8.76 10.53 25.70
N CYS A 96 8.17 9.60 24.94
CA CYS A 96 6.72 9.44 24.93
C CYS A 96 6.25 8.88 26.28
N GLY A 97 5.69 9.75 27.12
CA GLY A 97 5.29 9.41 28.50
C GLY A 97 4.04 8.52 28.63
N LYS A 98 3.55 7.94 27.52
CA LYS A 98 2.42 6.98 27.53
C LYS A 98 2.90 5.65 26.98
N GLU A 99 2.42 4.56 27.57
CA GLU A 99 2.62 3.24 26.99
C GLU A 99 1.93 3.15 25.63
N PHE A 100 2.55 2.43 24.68
CA PHE A 100 2.05 2.33 23.30
C PHE A 100 0.58 1.86 23.22
N LEU A 101 0.19 0.93 24.10
CA LEU A 101 -1.15 0.35 24.12
C LEU A 101 -2.20 1.31 24.71
N GLU A 102 -1.78 2.23 25.58
CA GLU A 102 -2.62 3.25 26.22
C GLU A 102 -2.74 4.52 25.36
N CYS A 103 -1.98 4.59 24.28
CA CYS A 103 -2.01 5.72 23.37
C CYS A 103 -3.32 5.73 22.57
N SER A 104 -4.12 6.77 22.74
CA SER A 104 -5.41 6.93 22.05
C SER A 104 -5.28 7.53 20.65
N SER A 105 -4.14 8.13 20.33
CA SER A 105 -3.93 8.94 19.14
C SER A 105 -2.48 8.94 18.69
N ILE A 106 -2.23 8.87 17.37
CA ILE A 106 -0.90 9.09 16.81
C ILE A 106 -0.47 10.55 17.04
N CYS A 107 0.73 10.75 17.58
CA CYS A 107 1.26 12.09 17.84
C CYS A 107 1.72 12.79 16.56
N GLU A 108 1.82 14.12 16.63
CA GLU A 108 2.22 14.97 15.50
C GLU A 108 3.51 14.49 14.82
N LYS A 109 4.56 14.19 15.61
CA LYS A 109 5.86 13.72 15.11
C LYS A 109 5.73 12.41 14.33
N MET A 110 4.97 11.45 14.86
CA MET A 110 4.72 10.17 14.19
C MET A 110 3.86 10.36 12.93
N SER A 111 2.85 11.24 12.98
CA SER A 111 2.01 11.53 11.81
C SER A 111 2.83 12.11 10.65
N GLY A 112 3.77 13.02 10.95
CA GLY A 112 4.68 13.60 9.96
C GLY A 112 5.59 12.54 9.34
N PHE A 113 6.13 11.62 10.16
CA PHE A 113 6.92 10.49 9.68
C PHE A 113 6.10 9.55 8.77
N LEU A 114 4.89 9.18 9.17
CA LEU A 114 4.03 8.28 8.40
C LEU A 114 3.61 8.90 7.06
N LEU A 115 3.30 10.20 7.04
CA LEU A 115 2.87 10.86 5.81
C LEU A 115 4.02 11.19 4.87
N SER A 116 5.12 11.72 5.37
CA SER A 116 6.22 12.22 4.52
C SER A 116 7.32 11.19 4.33
N GLY A 117 7.61 10.36 5.33
CA GLY A 117 8.59 9.27 5.22
C GLY A 117 7.95 8.04 4.60
N PHE A 118 6.97 7.45 5.29
CA PHE A 118 6.40 6.17 4.85
C PHE A 118 5.59 6.31 3.56
N LEU A 119 4.57 7.16 3.53
CA LEU A 119 3.64 7.23 2.40
C LEU A 119 4.30 7.80 1.14
N GLN A 120 4.99 8.95 1.26
CA GLN A 120 5.55 9.65 0.10
C GLN A 120 6.84 9.07 -0.46
N GLN A 121 7.71 8.48 0.35
CA GLN A 121 9.00 7.96 -0.12
C GLN A 121 8.94 6.45 -0.28
N ASN A 122 8.59 5.75 0.80
CA ASN A 122 8.77 4.32 0.88
C ASN A 122 7.70 3.54 0.12
N LEU A 123 6.44 3.86 0.38
CA LEU A 123 5.32 3.22 -0.29
C LEU A 123 5.34 3.53 -1.79
N TYR A 124 5.70 4.76 -2.16
CA TYR A 124 5.94 5.12 -3.56
C TYR A 124 7.00 4.23 -4.22
N LEU A 125 8.16 4.05 -3.57
CA LEU A 125 9.22 3.21 -4.11
C LEU A 125 8.79 1.74 -4.21
N PHE A 126 8.09 1.24 -3.19
CA PHE A 126 7.55 -0.12 -3.19
C PHE A 126 6.59 -0.36 -4.36
N VAL A 127 5.62 0.54 -4.56
CA VAL A 127 4.63 0.45 -5.66
C VAL A 127 5.31 0.58 -7.02
N LYS A 128 6.34 1.43 -7.13
CA LYS A 128 7.11 1.58 -8.37
C LYS A 128 7.86 0.29 -8.74
N THR A 129 8.40 -0.42 -7.74
CA THR A 129 9.20 -1.64 -7.97
C THR A 129 8.33 -2.88 -8.14
N ASN A 130 7.30 -3.05 -7.30
CA ASN A 130 6.51 -4.28 -7.23
C ASN A 130 5.14 -4.19 -7.92
N GLY A 131 4.75 -2.98 -8.35
CA GLY A 131 3.37 -2.69 -8.73
C GLY A 131 2.48 -2.38 -7.52
N PRO A 132 1.28 -1.84 -7.75
CA PRO A 132 0.30 -1.65 -6.69
C PRO A 132 -0.24 -2.99 -6.19
N ASP A 133 -0.60 -3.03 -4.91
CA ASP A 133 -1.33 -4.17 -4.35
C ASP A 133 -2.72 -4.26 -5.01
N THR A 134 -3.18 -5.48 -5.29
CA THR A 134 -4.46 -5.73 -5.98
C THR A 134 -5.67 -5.24 -5.19
N GLU A 135 -5.57 -5.19 -3.87
CA GLU A 135 -6.61 -4.67 -2.97
C GLU A 135 -6.27 -3.28 -2.41
N GLY A 136 -5.16 -2.69 -2.89
CA GLY A 136 -4.64 -1.43 -2.40
C GLY A 136 -4.15 -1.49 -0.95
N GLN A 137 -3.86 -2.67 -0.40
CA GLN A 137 -3.47 -2.80 1.01
C GLN A 137 -1.95 -2.75 1.19
N TYR A 138 -1.50 -1.84 2.06
CA TYR A 138 -0.08 -1.62 2.33
C TYR A 138 0.20 -1.72 3.85
N PRO A 139 0.22 -2.93 4.41
CA PRO A 139 0.50 -3.13 5.82
C PRO A 139 1.98 -2.84 6.15
N PHE A 140 2.24 -2.32 7.34
CA PHE A 140 3.59 -1.98 7.81
C PHE A 140 4.55 -3.18 7.82
N ILE A 141 4.03 -4.40 7.98
CA ILE A 141 4.85 -5.62 7.96
C ILE A 141 5.54 -5.83 6.61
N ASN A 142 4.88 -5.50 5.49
CA ASN A 142 5.46 -5.61 4.15
C ASN A 142 6.61 -4.61 3.97
N TYR A 143 6.48 -3.44 4.59
CA TYR A 143 7.53 -2.43 4.58
C TYR A 143 8.77 -2.84 5.39
N LEU A 144 8.59 -3.38 6.60
CA LEU A 144 9.70 -3.84 7.44
C LEU A 144 10.55 -4.90 6.74
N ASN A 145 9.95 -5.67 5.83
CA ASN A 145 10.66 -6.63 4.99
C ASN A 145 11.38 -5.95 3.82
N PHE A 146 10.78 -4.92 3.21
CA PHE A 146 11.39 -4.16 2.12
C PHE A 146 12.66 -3.39 2.54
N GLU A 147 12.68 -2.79 3.74
CA GLU A 147 13.91 -2.15 4.25
C GLU A 147 15.07 -3.13 4.43
N LYS A 148 14.79 -4.35 4.92
CA LYS A 148 15.84 -5.36 5.12
C LYS A 148 16.54 -5.76 3.82
N ILE A 149 15.78 -5.84 2.72
CA ILE A 149 16.31 -6.18 1.40
C ILE A 149 17.19 -5.05 0.86
N LYS A 150 16.82 -3.78 1.11
CA LYS A 150 17.54 -2.61 0.60
C LYS A 150 18.92 -2.37 1.24
N TYR A 151 19.24 -3.06 2.35
CA TYR A 151 20.51 -2.97 3.07
C TYR A 151 21.30 -4.30 3.07
N GLN A 152 20.90 -5.26 2.22
CA GLN A 152 21.61 -6.53 2.04
C GLN A 152 22.34 -6.63 0.69
N ASP A 153 22.29 -5.57 -0.13
CA ASP A 153 23.07 -5.40 -1.36
C ASP A 153 24.17 -4.34 -1.17
#